data_AF-A0A5Z3YIR4-F1
#
_entry.id   AF-A0A5Z3YIR4-F1
#
_cell.length_a   1.000
_cell.length_b   1.000
_cell.length_c   1.000
_cell.angle_alpha   90.00
_cell.angle_beta   90.00
_cell.angle_gamma   90.00
#
_symmetry.space_group_name_H-M   'P 1'
#
loop_
_entity.id
_entity.type
_entity.pdbx_description
1 polymer ?
#
loop_
_entity_poly.entity_id
_entity_poly.type
_entity_poly.pdbx_seq_one_letter_code
_entity_poly.pdbx_strand_id
1 'polypeptide(L)'
;MAYVSQVSESNGPFVRFMHMHPQTVELILITEGDGEYFIGDRIYPVRKGDLVIYNSQVVHDEYLESGRPIGTICCGINNISCPGLRENALIPDDIVPVIPLYHHYATVEKLMSSVFTVINQHAVEGPAMAQLLTQVVLKYIEGNVLLRTGNDAIQRHENLLDSIKSYIDRNFYEPIRLDTLATKFNVSPYYVSHEFKRRYGYSPMDYLIKRRLGEAQSLLTTDEGGREKITSIAYRVGFSNLSHFQNYFKN
;
A
#
# COMPACT_ATOMS: atom_id res chain seq x y z
N MET A 1 -0.99 -23.60 -9.85
CA MET A 1 -1.64 -23.32 -8.57
C MET A 1 -1.70 -24.63 -7.80
N ALA A 2 -1.17 -24.65 -6.58
CA ALA A 2 -1.20 -25.80 -5.68
C ALA A 2 -2.44 -25.74 -4.79
N TYR A 3 -2.72 -24.58 -4.19
CA TYR A 3 -3.90 -24.32 -3.37
C TYR A 3 -4.17 -22.82 -3.26
N VAL A 4 -5.35 -22.48 -2.77
CA VAL A 4 -5.73 -21.12 -2.36
C VAL A 4 -6.52 -21.21 -1.07
N SER A 5 -6.30 -20.28 -0.15
CA SER A 5 -7.07 -20.16 1.08
C SER A 5 -7.36 -18.70 1.40
N GLN A 6 -8.42 -18.46 2.17
CA GLN A 6 -8.77 -17.16 2.68
C GLN A 6 -9.14 -17.31 4.16
N VAL A 7 -8.55 -16.46 4.99
CA VAL A 7 -8.82 -16.35 6.42
C VAL A 7 -9.29 -14.93 6.69
N SER A 8 -10.31 -14.79 7.53
CA SER A 8 -10.77 -13.51 8.06
C SER A 8 -10.52 -13.44 9.56
N GLU A 9 -10.59 -12.25 10.14
CA GLU A 9 -10.57 -12.07 11.59
C GLU A 9 -11.61 -12.94 12.32
N SER A 10 -12.74 -13.21 11.67
CA SER A 10 -13.89 -13.91 12.24
C SER A 10 -13.83 -15.45 12.19
N ASN A 11 -13.04 -16.04 11.28
CA ASN A 11 -13.04 -17.49 11.05
C ASN A 11 -11.89 -18.24 11.71
N GLY A 12 -10.93 -17.53 12.31
CA GLY A 12 -9.77 -18.12 13.00
C GLY A 12 -8.83 -18.89 12.04
N PRO A 13 -7.50 -18.84 12.23
CA PRO A 13 -6.60 -19.51 11.30
C PRO A 13 -6.58 -21.03 11.51
N PHE A 14 -6.35 -21.77 10.42
CA PHE A 14 -5.76 -23.10 10.49
C PHE A 14 -4.29 -22.92 10.84
N VAL A 15 -3.94 -23.07 12.12
CA VAL A 15 -2.59 -22.76 12.60
C VAL A 15 -1.59 -23.82 12.14
N ARG A 16 -0.59 -23.41 11.36
CA ARG A 16 0.60 -24.21 11.05
C ARG A 16 1.85 -23.50 11.55
N PHE A 17 2.46 -24.09 12.57
CA PHE A 17 3.68 -23.57 13.18
C PHE A 17 4.92 -24.00 12.39
N MET A 18 5.90 -23.09 12.28
CA MET A 18 7.28 -23.33 11.84
C MET A 18 7.43 -24.40 10.75
N HIS A 19 6.88 -24.15 9.56
CA HIS A 19 6.86 -25.12 8.48
C HIS A 19 7.51 -24.59 7.20
N MET A 20 7.70 -25.49 6.23
CA MET A 20 8.36 -25.19 4.97
C MET A 20 7.76 -26.06 3.86
N HIS A 21 7.66 -25.48 2.67
CA HIS A 21 7.21 -26.17 1.47
C HIS A 21 8.38 -26.49 0.54
N PRO A 22 8.61 -27.77 0.16
CA PRO A 22 9.75 -28.16 -0.67
C PRO A 22 9.72 -27.57 -2.09
N GLN A 23 8.53 -27.40 -2.65
CA GLN A 23 8.31 -27.00 -4.05
C GLN A 23 7.33 -25.83 -4.22
N THR A 24 6.64 -25.45 -3.14
CA THR A 24 5.58 -24.43 -3.19
C THR A 24 6.16 -23.07 -2.84
N VAL A 25 5.85 -22.07 -3.66
CA VAL A 25 5.96 -20.66 -3.35
C VAL A 25 4.61 -20.16 -2.87
N GLU A 26 4.58 -19.33 -1.83
CA GLU A 26 3.34 -18.75 -1.33
C GLU A 26 3.32 -17.24 -1.50
N LEU A 27 2.19 -16.75 -2.00
CA LEU A 27 1.83 -15.34 -2.02
C LEU A 27 0.75 -15.12 -0.98
N ILE A 28 1.03 -14.31 0.04
CA ILE A 28 0.09 -14.04 1.13
C ILE A 28 -0.21 -12.55 1.15
N LEU A 29 -1.44 -12.21 0.81
CA LEU A 29 -1.94 -10.85 0.91
C LEU A 29 -2.54 -10.62 2.29
N ILE A 30 -2.06 -9.61 3.00
CA ILE A 30 -2.67 -9.19 4.28
C ILE A 30 -3.87 -8.28 3.98
N THR A 31 -5.07 -8.73 4.35
CA THR A 31 -6.34 -8.04 4.06
C THR A 31 -6.93 -7.33 5.27
N GLU A 32 -6.58 -7.76 6.49
CA GLU A 32 -7.08 -7.22 7.77
C GLU A 32 -6.00 -7.30 8.84
N GLY A 33 -6.02 -6.37 9.81
CA GLY A 33 -5.10 -6.38 10.95
C GLY A 33 -3.63 -6.04 10.64
N ASP A 34 -2.81 -6.26 11.66
CA ASP A 34 -1.36 -6.14 11.67
C ASP A 34 -0.75 -7.11 12.70
N GLY A 35 0.52 -7.45 12.52
CA GLY A 35 1.25 -8.34 13.42
C GLY A 35 2.66 -8.62 12.91
N GLU A 36 3.18 -9.80 13.23
CA GLU A 36 4.56 -10.18 12.94
C GLU A 36 4.61 -11.60 12.40
N TYR A 37 5.34 -11.82 11.31
CA TYR A 37 5.59 -13.13 10.73
C TYR A 37 7.07 -13.49 10.87
N PHE A 38 7.34 -14.75 11.24
CA PHE A 38 8.68 -15.30 11.22
C PHE A 38 8.95 -15.89 9.83
N ILE A 39 10.02 -15.45 9.16
CA ILE A 39 10.36 -15.88 7.80
C ILE A 39 11.87 -16.09 7.73
N GLY A 40 12.29 -17.33 7.49
CA GLY A 40 13.68 -17.75 7.47
C GLY A 40 14.29 -17.72 8.87
N ASP A 41 15.08 -16.69 9.15
CA ASP A 41 15.80 -16.47 10.40
C ASP A 41 15.37 -15.18 11.13
N ARG A 42 14.36 -14.48 10.61
CA ARG A 42 13.97 -13.13 11.05
C ARG A 42 12.47 -12.99 11.25
N ILE A 43 12.11 -12.02 12.08
CA ILE A 43 10.74 -11.58 12.29
C ILE A 43 10.51 -10.31 11.47
N TYR A 44 9.40 -10.25 10.74
CA TYR A 44 9.00 -9.11 9.93
C TYR A 44 7.63 -8.59 10.38
N PRO A 45 7.48 -7.27 10.59
CA PRO A 45 6.17 -6.69 10.82
C PRO A 45 5.35 -6.73 9.52
N VAL A 46 4.09 -7.14 9.62
CA VAL A 46 3.13 -7.23 8.52
C VAL A 46 1.87 -6.46 8.85
N ARG A 47 1.24 -5.83 7.86
CA ARG A 47 -0.03 -5.13 8.03
C ARG A 47 -0.89 -5.22 6.78
N LYS A 48 -2.19 -4.95 6.92
CA LYS A 48 -3.09 -4.77 5.79
C LYS A 48 -2.46 -3.89 4.71
N GLY A 49 -2.42 -4.39 3.48
CA GLY A 49 -1.78 -3.71 2.36
C GLY A 49 -0.48 -4.34 1.89
N ASP A 50 0.11 -5.23 2.71
CA ASP A 50 1.35 -5.91 2.38
C ASP A 50 1.09 -7.22 1.63
N LEU A 51 2.00 -7.52 0.71
CA LEU A 51 2.16 -8.84 0.10
C LEU A 51 3.40 -9.49 0.70
N VAL A 52 3.21 -10.63 1.33
CA VAL A 52 4.30 -11.48 1.84
C VAL A 52 4.58 -12.58 0.82
N ILE A 53 5.87 -12.83 0.54
CA ILE A 53 6.32 -13.85 -0.40
C ILE A 53 7.17 -14.88 0.34
N TYR A 54 6.72 -16.13 0.35
CA TYR A 54 7.55 -17.26 0.78
C TYR A 54 8.09 -17.97 -0.45
N ASN A 55 9.39 -17.87 -0.69
CA ASN A 55 10.05 -18.80 -1.61
C ASN A 55 9.95 -20.22 -1.03
N SER A 56 9.98 -21.22 -1.91
CA SER A 56 10.11 -22.61 -1.46
C SER A 56 11.35 -22.80 -0.60
N GLN A 57 11.36 -23.81 0.26
CA GLN A 57 12.49 -24.15 1.14
C GLN A 57 12.81 -23.09 2.22
N VAL A 58 11.93 -22.10 2.41
CA VAL A 58 12.02 -21.13 3.51
C VAL A 58 11.09 -21.56 4.64
N VAL A 59 11.67 -21.74 5.84
CA VAL A 59 10.90 -21.98 7.06
C VAL A 59 10.17 -20.71 7.46
N HIS A 60 8.89 -20.79 7.78
CA HIS A 60 8.10 -19.63 8.19
C HIS A 60 7.01 -20.00 9.20
N ASP A 61 6.55 -18.97 9.92
CA ASP A 61 5.48 -19.03 10.91
C ASP A 61 4.66 -17.73 10.87
N GLU A 62 3.34 -17.88 10.84
CA GLU A 62 2.37 -16.78 10.80
C GLU A 62 1.83 -16.43 12.20
N TYR A 63 2.31 -17.12 13.24
CA TYR A 63 1.82 -17.01 14.61
C TYR A 63 2.95 -16.74 15.61
N LEU A 64 3.10 -15.48 16.01
CA LEU A 64 3.93 -15.08 17.16
C LEU A 64 3.01 -14.73 18.35
N GLU A 65 3.02 -15.61 19.36
CA GLU A 65 2.50 -15.63 20.75
C GLU A 65 1.42 -14.64 21.30
N SER A 66 0.96 -13.60 20.59
CA SER A 66 0.11 -12.54 21.17
C SER A 66 -0.95 -11.89 20.25
N GLY A 67 -1.11 -12.35 19.01
CA GLY A 67 -1.91 -11.64 18.00
C GLY A 67 -3.38 -12.08 17.86
N ARG A 68 -4.26 -11.10 17.59
CA ARG A 68 -5.58 -11.33 16.99
C ARG A 68 -5.42 -11.99 15.62
N PRO A 69 -6.42 -12.73 15.10
CA PRO A 69 -6.30 -13.33 13.77
C PRO A 69 -6.04 -12.23 12.73
N ILE A 70 -5.14 -12.47 11.78
CA ILE A 70 -4.86 -11.56 10.66
C ILE A 70 -5.63 -12.08 9.45
N GLY A 71 -6.39 -11.21 8.79
CA GLY A 71 -7.09 -11.58 7.57
C GLY A 71 -6.10 -11.74 6.42
N THR A 72 -6.17 -12.86 5.69
CA THR A 72 -5.25 -13.16 4.60
C THR A 72 -5.93 -13.82 3.41
N ILE A 73 -5.35 -13.64 2.23
CA ILE A 73 -5.57 -14.51 1.06
C ILE A 73 -4.22 -15.12 0.70
N CYS A 74 -4.11 -16.44 0.76
CA CYS A 74 -2.89 -17.18 0.41
C CYS A 74 -3.09 -17.94 -0.91
N CYS A 75 -2.12 -17.81 -1.82
CA CYS A 75 -2.02 -18.60 -3.04
C CYS A 75 -0.70 -19.38 -3.04
N GLY A 76 -0.80 -20.71 -2.92
CA GLY A 76 0.33 -21.62 -3.08
C GLY A 76 0.54 -21.98 -4.55
N ILE A 77 1.77 -21.91 -5.04
CA ILE A 77 2.11 -22.09 -6.46
C ILE A 77 3.36 -22.97 -6.59
N ASN A 78 3.23 -24.04 -7.37
CA ASN A 78 4.34 -24.94 -7.70
C ASN A 78 4.94 -24.60 -9.06
N ASN A 79 6.18 -25.04 -9.27
CA ASN A 79 6.89 -25.01 -10.55
C ASN A 79 7.07 -23.59 -11.10
N ILE A 80 7.41 -22.64 -10.23
CA ILE A 80 7.80 -21.29 -10.64
C ILE A 80 9.26 -21.30 -11.08
N SER A 81 9.54 -20.65 -12.23
CA SER A 81 10.89 -20.38 -12.70
C SER A 81 10.98 -18.92 -13.13
N CYS A 82 11.81 -18.16 -12.43
CA CYS A 82 12.08 -16.76 -12.71
C CYS A 82 13.56 -16.61 -13.14
N PRO A 83 13.86 -15.90 -14.25
CA PRO A 83 15.23 -15.72 -14.70
C PRO A 83 16.13 -15.12 -13.63
N GLY A 84 17.29 -15.74 -13.38
CA GLY A 84 18.26 -15.28 -12.39
C GLY A 84 17.98 -15.69 -10.93
N LEU A 85 16.88 -16.41 -10.68
CA LEU A 85 16.56 -16.99 -9.38
C LEU A 85 16.67 -18.51 -9.41
N ARG A 86 16.79 -19.14 -8.23
CA ARG A 86 16.67 -20.60 -8.10
C ARG A 86 15.25 -21.06 -8.41
N GLU A 87 15.09 -22.36 -8.65
CA GLU A 87 13.76 -22.95 -8.83
C GLU A 87 12.84 -22.65 -7.63
N ASN A 88 11.57 -22.39 -7.94
CA ASN A 88 10.54 -22.08 -6.95
C ASN A 88 10.94 -20.92 -6.01
N ALA A 89 11.49 -19.87 -6.61
CA ALA A 89 11.72 -18.57 -5.98
C ALA A 89 11.16 -17.44 -6.86
N LEU A 90 10.48 -16.48 -6.23
CA LEU A 90 9.92 -15.28 -6.87
C LEU A 90 10.79 -14.03 -6.64
N ILE A 91 11.53 -14.02 -5.53
CA ILE A 91 12.47 -12.97 -5.14
C ILE A 91 13.83 -13.59 -4.79
N PRO A 92 14.95 -12.83 -4.85
CA PRO A 92 16.20 -13.27 -4.24
C PRO A 92 16.02 -13.58 -2.74
N ASP A 93 16.70 -14.62 -2.24
CA ASP A 93 16.54 -15.08 -0.84
C ASP A 93 17.08 -14.07 0.19
N ASP A 94 17.87 -13.08 -0.23
CA ASP A 94 18.46 -12.03 0.62
C ASP A 94 17.62 -10.75 0.68
N ILE A 95 16.50 -10.69 -0.04
CA ILE A 95 15.59 -9.55 -0.05
C ILE A 95 14.50 -9.70 1.02
N VAL A 96 14.08 -8.57 1.59
CA VAL A 96 12.97 -8.51 2.53
C VAL A 96 11.69 -9.05 1.87
N PRO A 97 11.06 -10.11 2.41
CA PRO A 97 9.95 -10.82 1.78
C PRO A 97 8.58 -10.15 1.99
N VAL A 98 8.54 -9.00 2.68
CA VAL A 98 7.31 -8.23 2.93
C VAL A 98 7.31 -7.00 2.04
N ILE A 99 6.35 -6.95 1.10
CA ILE A 99 6.29 -5.94 0.05
C ILE A 99 5.02 -5.10 0.21
N PRO A 100 5.14 -3.81 0.56
CA PRO A 100 4.00 -2.92 0.60
C PRO A 100 3.44 -2.69 -0.82
N LEU A 101 2.16 -3.01 -1.03
CA LEU A 101 1.56 -2.90 -2.37
C LEU A 101 1.14 -1.48 -2.73
N TYR A 102 0.84 -0.64 -1.73
CA TYR A 102 0.37 0.73 -1.93
C TYR A 102 -0.76 0.80 -2.98
N HIS A 103 -0.57 1.55 -4.06
CA HIS A 103 -1.53 1.70 -5.15
C HIS A 103 -1.86 0.40 -5.91
N HIS A 104 -1.06 -0.65 -5.80
CA HIS A 104 -1.34 -1.97 -6.39
C HIS A 104 -2.28 -2.83 -5.55
N TYR A 105 -2.50 -2.49 -4.27
CA TYR A 105 -3.26 -3.32 -3.33
C TYR A 105 -4.62 -3.73 -3.89
N ALA A 106 -5.44 -2.76 -4.32
CA ALA A 106 -6.80 -3.01 -4.80
C ALA A 106 -6.84 -3.92 -6.03
N THR A 107 -5.81 -3.90 -6.89
CA THR A 107 -5.73 -4.78 -8.05
C THR A 107 -5.32 -6.19 -7.64
N VAL A 108 -4.30 -6.33 -6.80
CA VAL A 108 -3.82 -7.63 -6.32
C VAL A 108 -4.90 -8.34 -5.49
N GLU A 109 -5.58 -7.62 -4.59
CA GLU A 109 -6.70 -8.12 -3.79
C GLU A 109 -7.81 -8.69 -4.67
N LYS A 110 -8.24 -7.96 -5.70
CA LYS A 110 -9.27 -8.43 -6.64
C LYS A 110 -8.84 -9.68 -7.38
N LEU A 111 -7.61 -9.73 -7.88
CA LEU A 111 -7.10 -10.87 -8.64
C LEU A 111 -7.02 -12.12 -7.75
N MET A 112 -6.42 -12.02 -6.56
CA MET A 112 -6.29 -13.15 -5.63
C MET A 112 -7.66 -13.61 -5.09
N SER A 113 -8.56 -12.68 -4.77
CA SER A 113 -9.94 -13.01 -4.38
C SER A 113 -10.70 -13.74 -5.48
N SER A 114 -10.44 -13.41 -6.76
CA SER A 114 -11.05 -14.10 -7.89
C SER A 114 -10.56 -15.55 -8.00
N VAL A 115 -9.26 -15.80 -7.74
CA VAL A 115 -8.71 -17.17 -7.69
C VAL A 115 -9.45 -17.99 -6.62
N PHE A 116 -9.58 -17.46 -5.41
CA PHE A 116 -10.29 -18.12 -4.31
C PHE A 116 -11.75 -18.39 -4.64
N THR A 117 -12.45 -17.39 -5.18
CA THR A 117 -13.88 -17.48 -5.53
C THR A 117 -14.13 -18.60 -6.53
N VAL A 118 -13.33 -18.67 -7.59
CA VAL A 118 -13.49 -19.68 -8.65
C VAL A 118 -13.26 -21.09 -8.13
N ILE A 119 -12.28 -21.28 -7.23
CA ILE A 119 -12.02 -22.60 -6.63
C ILE A 119 -13.17 -23.04 -5.70
N ASN A 120 -13.68 -22.13 -4.88
CA ASN A 120 -14.74 -22.45 -3.91
C ASN A 120 -16.14 -22.55 -4.50
N GLN A 121 -16.34 -22.12 -5.74
CA GLN A 121 -17.60 -22.37 -6.46
C GLN A 121 -17.77 -23.83 -6.89
N HIS A 122 -16.72 -24.65 -6.79
CA HIS A 122 -16.73 -26.08 -7.15
C HIS A 122 -17.26 -26.37 -8.57
N ALA A 123 -17.15 -25.40 -9.48
CA ALA A 123 -17.47 -25.60 -10.89
C ALA A 123 -16.46 -26.59 -11.51
N VAL A 124 -16.91 -27.39 -12.48
CA VAL A 124 -16.07 -28.37 -13.19
C VAL A 124 -14.82 -27.71 -13.80
N GLU A 125 -14.97 -26.52 -14.36
CA GLU A 125 -13.88 -25.74 -14.97
C GLU A 125 -13.08 -24.88 -13.96
N GLY A 126 -13.49 -24.87 -12.69
CA GLY A 126 -12.90 -24.05 -11.61
C GLY A 126 -11.37 -24.16 -11.52
N PRO A 127 -10.79 -25.37 -11.44
CA PRO A 127 -9.33 -25.54 -11.36
C PRO A 127 -8.56 -24.95 -12.56
N ALA A 128 -9.09 -25.10 -13.77
CA ALA A 128 -8.45 -24.57 -14.98
C ALA A 128 -8.52 -23.03 -15.02
N MET A 129 -9.66 -22.45 -14.67
CA MET A 129 -9.82 -20.99 -14.55
C MET A 129 -8.91 -20.41 -13.46
N ALA A 130 -8.84 -21.06 -12.29
CA ALA A 130 -7.98 -20.63 -11.19
C ALA A 130 -6.49 -20.67 -11.55
N GLN A 131 -6.08 -21.68 -12.34
CA GLN A 131 -4.73 -21.76 -12.89
C GLN A 131 -4.41 -20.55 -13.79
N LEU A 132 -5.31 -20.18 -14.70
CA LEU A 132 -5.14 -19.00 -15.57
C LEU A 132 -5.11 -17.70 -14.76
N LEU A 133 -6.01 -17.54 -13.79
CA LEU A 133 -6.03 -16.38 -12.90
C LEU A 133 -4.75 -16.27 -12.06
N THR A 134 -4.21 -17.40 -11.59
CA THR A 134 -2.93 -17.43 -10.87
C THR A 134 -1.78 -16.97 -11.78
N GLN A 135 -1.79 -17.32 -13.07
CA GLN A 135 -0.80 -16.79 -14.02
C GLN A 135 -0.93 -15.27 -14.21
N VAL A 136 -2.16 -14.74 -14.23
CA VAL A 136 -2.40 -13.28 -14.28
C VAL A 136 -1.88 -12.61 -13.01
N VAL A 137 -2.15 -13.17 -11.83
CA VAL A 137 -1.61 -12.67 -10.54
C VAL A 137 -0.09 -12.61 -10.59
N LEU A 138 0.56 -13.71 -10.98
CA LEU A 138 2.02 -13.79 -11.08
C LEU A 138 2.58 -12.74 -12.04
N LYS A 139 2.05 -12.63 -13.26
CA LYS A 139 2.54 -11.67 -14.24
C LYS A 139 2.30 -10.23 -13.83
N TYR A 140 1.21 -9.95 -13.13
CA TYR A 140 0.98 -8.62 -12.56
C TYR A 140 2.01 -8.28 -11.48
N ILE A 141 2.27 -9.21 -10.55
CA ILE A 141 3.24 -9.05 -9.46
C ILE A 141 4.66 -8.91 -10.03
N GLU A 142 5.09 -9.80 -10.91
CA GLU A 142 6.39 -9.70 -11.59
C GLU A 142 6.52 -8.34 -12.30
N GLY A 143 5.56 -7.99 -13.16
CA GLY A 143 5.60 -6.81 -14.01
C GLY A 143 5.55 -5.46 -13.29
N ASN A 144 4.78 -5.39 -12.20
CA ASN A 144 4.41 -4.11 -11.58
C ASN A 144 4.94 -3.98 -10.15
N VAL A 145 5.07 -5.10 -9.44
CA VAL A 145 5.50 -5.11 -8.03
C VAL A 145 7.00 -5.41 -7.93
N LEU A 146 7.47 -6.53 -8.49
CA LEU A 146 8.84 -7.07 -8.28
C LEU A 146 9.90 -6.54 -9.23
N LEU A 147 9.61 -6.33 -10.53
CA LEU A 147 10.60 -5.78 -11.47
C LEU A 147 11.06 -4.36 -11.10
N ARG A 148 10.39 -3.72 -10.14
CA ARG A 148 10.65 -2.35 -9.70
C ARG A 148 11.22 -2.30 -8.27
N THR A 149 11.54 -3.41 -7.59
CA THR A 149 11.90 -3.42 -6.13
C THR A 149 13.39 -3.22 -5.83
N GLY A 150 14.23 -2.85 -6.82
CA GLY A 150 15.62 -2.39 -6.59
C GLY A 150 15.71 -0.97 -6.00
N ASN A 151 16.76 -0.20 -6.33
CA ASN A 151 16.92 1.25 -6.03
C ASN A 151 15.63 2.08 -6.21
N ASP A 152 14.72 1.58 -7.04
CA ASP A 152 13.37 2.03 -7.28
C ASP A 152 12.40 1.97 -6.08
N ALA A 153 12.62 1.22 -5.01
CA ALA A 153 11.73 1.20 -3.84
C ALA A 153 11.84 2.49 -3.01
N ILE A 154 13.08 2.99 -2.83
CA ILE A 154 13.34 4.33 -2.29
C ILE A 154 12.77 5.37 -3.26
N GLN A 155 13.08 5.25 -4.56
CA GLN A 155 12.51 6.13 -5.59
C GLN A 155 10.96 6.09 -5.60
N ARG A 156 10.30 4.96 -5.31
CA ARG A 156 8.84 4.82 -5.24
C ARG A 156 8.25 5.47 -4.00
N HIS A 157 8.91 5.31 -2.87
CA HIS A 157 8.56 6.04 -1.65
C HIS A 157 8.63 7.55 -1.89
N GLU A 158 9.71 8.00 -2.54
CA GLU A 158 9.87 9.39 -2.97
C GLU A 158 8.79 9.79 -3.98
N ASN A 159 8.59 9.04 -5.05
CA ASN A 159 7.60 9.31 -6.10
C ASN A 159 6.16 9.34 -5.57
N LEU A 160 5.80 8.52 -4.58
CA LEU A 160 4.49 8.52 -3.95
C LEU A 160 4.29 9.81 -3.13
N LEU A 161 5.25 10.16 -2.29
CA LEU A 161 5.17 11.40 -1.51
C LEU A 161 5.22 12.64 -2.40
N ASP A 162 6.01 12.61 -3.49
CA ASP A 162 6.05 13.63 -4.53
C ASP A 162 4.72 13.73 -5.29
N SER A 163 4.04 12.60 -5.53
CA SER A 163 2.70 12.58 -6.13
C SER A 163 1.63 13.15 -5.20
N ILE A 164 1.69 12.84 -3.90
CA ILE A 164 0.83 13.44 -2.88
C ILE A 164 1.06 14.95 -2.82
N LYS A 165 2.32 15.39 -2.79
CA LYS A 165 2.68 16.82 -2.80
C LYS A 165 2.17 17.49 -4.07
N SER A 166 2.40 16.90 -5.24
CA SER A 166 1.94 17.43 -6.54
C SER A 166 0.42 17.48 -6.65
N TYR A 167 -0.30 16.59 -5.96
CA TYR A 167 -1.74 16.66 -5.86
C TYR A 167 -2.18 17.84 -4.99
N ILE A 168 -1.56 18.02 -3.81
CA ILE A 168 -1.82 19.17 -2.94
C ILE A 168 -1.52 20.48 -3.69
N ASP A 169 -0.38 20.58 -4.36
CA ASP A 169 0.05 21.79 -5.08
C ASP A 169 -0.91 22.19 -6.22
N ARG A 170 -1.57 21.22 -6.86
CA ARG A 170 -2.52 21.46 -7.95
C ARG A 170 -3.95 21.68 -7.48
N ASN A 171 -4.30 21.23 -6.28
CA ASN A 171 -5.69 21.20 -5.78
C ASN A 171 -5.83 21.94 -4.44
N PHE A 172 -4.86 22.77 -4.05
CA PHE A 172 -4.85 23.39 -2.71
C PHE A 172 -6.10 24.24 -2.42
N TYR A 173 -6.76 24.77 -3.44
CA TYR A 173 -7.99 25.55 -3.31
C TYR A 173 -9.22 24.69 -2.95
N GLU A 174 -9.16 23.37 -3.14
CA GLU A 174 -10.24 22.44 -2.83
C GLU A 174 -10.22 21.96 -1.36
N PRO A 175 -11.35 21.46 -0.82
CA PRO A 175 -11.39 20.78 0.47
C PRO A 175 -10.61 19.45 0.43
N ILE A 176 -9.35 19.47 0.89
CA ILE A 176 -8.51 18.28 1.04
C ILE A 176 -8.50 17.83 2.51
N ARG A 177 -8.62 16.53 2.75
CA ARG A 177 -8.49 15.92 4.08
C ARG A 177 -7.47 14.78 4.05
N LEU A 178 -6.90 14.44 5.19
CA LEU A 178 -5.91 13.36 5.28
C LEU A 178 -6.52 12.01 4.87
N ASP A 179 -7.76 11.73 5.27
CA ASP A 179 -8.49 10.51 4.93
C ASP A 179 -8.76 10.39 3.42
N THR A 180 -9.06 11.51 2.75
CA THR A 180 -9.29 11.51 1.31
C THR A 180 -7.99 11.34 0.52
N LEU A 181 -6.88 11.93 0.98
CA LEU A 181 -5.55 11.66 0.43
C LEU A 181 -5.16 10.19 0.58
N ALA A 182 -5.28 9.66 1.79
CA ALA A 182 -4.98 8.27 2.10
C ALA A 182 -5.74 7.30 1.18
N THR A 183 -7.05 7.51 1.05
CA THR A 183 -7.93 6.72 0.18
C THR A 183 -7.52 6.86 -1.29
N LYS A 184 -7.27 8.09 -1.77
CA LYS A 184 -6.90 8.34 -3.17
C LYS A 184 -5.61 7.63 -3.59
N PHE A 185 -4.65 7.55 -2.68
CA PHE A 185 -3.34 6.97 -2.93
C PHE A 185 -3.22 5.53 -2.40
N ASN A 186 -4.31 4.91 -1.94
CA ASN A 186 -4.38 3.55 -1.39
C ASN A 186 -3.31 3.29 -0.31
N VAL A 187 -3.22 4.21 0.65
CA VAL A 187 -2.31 4.14 1.79
C VAL A 187 -3.05 4.51 3.07
N SER A 188 -2.50 4.15 4.22
CA SER A 188 -3.14 4.52 5.49
C SER A 188 -2.95 6.02 5.79
N PRO A 189 -3.90 6.68 6.49
CA PRO A 189 -3.74 8.06 6.95
C PRO A 189 -2.47 8.26 7.79
N TYR A 190 -2.13 7.25 8.61
CA TYR A 190 -0.91 7.25 9.40
C TYR A 190 0.34 7.29 8.50
N TYR A 191 0.40 6.44 7.48
CA TYR A 191 1.52 6.41 6.53
C TYR A 191 1.69 7.76 5.84
N VAL A 192 0.61 8.33 5.29
CA VAL A 192 0.66 9.65 4.64
C VAL A 192 1.15 10.73 5.60
N SER A 193 0.66 10.74 6.85
CA SER A 193 1.08 11.73 7.84
C SER A 193 2.56 11.58 8.25
N HIS A 194 2.97 10.36 8.59
CA HIS A 194 4.31 10.10 9.13
C HIS A 194 5.39 10.28 8.08
N GLU A 195 5.19 9.69 6.90
CA GLU A 195 6.20 9.64 5.85
C GLU A 195 6.36 10.99 5.14
N PHE A 196 5.24 11.69 4.88
CA PHE A 196 5.27 13.03 4.28
C PHE A 196 5.97 14.03 5.20
N LYS A 197 5.73 13.95 6.53
CA LYS A 197 6.43 14.78 7.52
C LYS A 197 7.92 14.48 7.57
N ARG A 198 8.31 13.20 7.53
CA ARG A 198 9.72 12.82 7.49
C ARG A 198 10.43 13.39 6.25
N ARG A 199 9.78 13.38 5.09
CA ARG A 199 10.38 13.87 3.82
C ARG A 199 10.41 15.40 3.70
N TYR A 200 9.31 16.07 4.03
CA TYR A 200 9.12 17.50 3.73
C TYR A 200 9.15 18.41 4.96
N GLY A 201 9.30 17.85 6.16
CA GLY A 201 9.33 18.60 7.43
C GLY A 201 7.96 19.05 7.94
N TYR A 202 6.87 18.85 7.17
CA TYR A 202 5.52 19.26 7.52
C TYR A 202 4.55 18.09 7.40
N SER A 203 3.52 18.03 8.24
CA SER A 203 2.41 17.12 7.94
C SER A 203 1.74 17.53 6.62
N PRO A 204 1.04 16.62 5.92
CA PRO A 204 0.33 16.96 4.67
C PRO A 204 -0.66 18.12 4.84
N MET A 205 -1.33 18.21 6.00
CA MET A 205 -2.30 19.26 6.29
C MET A 205 -1.61 20.59 6.62
N ASP A 206 -0.49 20.55 7.33
CA ASP A 206 0.32 21.76 7.58
C ASP A 206 0.92 22.30 6.28
N TYR A 207 1.39 21.41 5.40
CA TYR A 207 1.89 21.76 4.07
C TYR A 207 0.80 22.42 3.23
N LEU A 208 -0.42 21.85 3.21
CA LEU A 208 -1.57 22.45 2.53
C LEU A 208 -1.84 23.88 3.03
N ILE A 209 -1.93 24.08 4.35
CA ILE A 209 -2.18 25.41 4.92
C ILE A 209 -1.09 26.39 4.49
N LYS A 210 0.19 26.00 4.58
CA LYS A 210 1.32 26.85 4.15
C LYS A 210 1.29 27.15 2.66
N ARG A 211 0.93 26.19 1.81
CA ARG A 211 0.77 26.40 0.37
C ARG A 211 -0.30 27.44 0.07
N ARG A 212 -1.43 27.42 0.78
CA ARG A 212 -2.51 28.40 0.68
C ARG A 212 -2.10 29.80 1.13
N LEU A 213 -1.38 29.90 2.26
CA LEU A 213 -0.86 31.16 2.77
C LEU A 213 0.15 31.79 1.80
N GLY A 214 1.07 30.98 1.26
CA GLY A 214 2.02 31.44 0.25
C GLY A 214 1.32 31.98 -1.01
N GLU A 215 0.26 31.31 -1.47
CA GLU A 215 -0.54 31.84 -2.59
C GLU A 215 -1.22 33.18 -2.24
N ALA A 216 -1.79 33.30 -1.04
CA ALA A 216 -2.42 34.53 -0.59
C ALA A 216 -1.41 35.69 -0.52
N GLN A 217 -0.19 35.43 -0.05
CA GLN A 217 0.91 36.42 -0.03
C GLN A 217 1.27 36.86 -1.45
N SER A 218 1.39 35.93 -2.40
CA SER A 218 1.64 36.25 -3.81
C SER A 218 0.52 37.11 -4.39
N LEU A 219 -0.75 36.74 -4.18
CA LEU A 219 -1.89 37.53 -4.69
C LEU A 219 -1.88 38.95 -4.12
N LEU A 220 -1.63 39.10 -2.81
CA LEU A 220 -1.58 40.42 -2.14
C LEU A 220 -0.43 41.32 -2.61
N THR A 221 0.63 40.75 -3.19
CA THR A 221 1.80 41.51 -3.67
C THR A 221 1.73 41.84 -5.17
N THR A 222 0.76 41.27 -5.89
CA THR A 222 0.50 41.58 -7.31
C THR A 222 -0.51 42.72 -7.48
N ASP A 223 -0.36 43.52 -8.55
CA ASP A 223 -1.25 44.66 -8.87
C ASP A 223 -2.74 44.28 -9.00
N GLU A 224 -3.04 43.02 -9.33
CA GLU A 224 -4.41 42.48 -9.38
C GLU A 224 -5.05 42.32 -7.99
N GLY A 225 -4.25 42.01 -6.96
CA GLY A 225 -4.73 41.77 -5.59
C GLY A 225 -4.87 43.03 -4.74
N GLY A 226 -4.28 44.16 -5.14
CA GLY A 226 -4.38 45.44 -4.41
C GLY A 226 -5.81 46.01 -4.31
N ARG A 227 -6.75 45.49 -5.12
CA ARG A 227 -8.18 45.88 -5.12
C ARG A 227 -9.10 44.78 -4.60
N GLU A 228 -8.61 43.56 -4.44
CA GLU A 228 -9.41 42.43 -3.98
C GLU A 228 -9.53 42.45 -2.45
N LYS A 229 -10.75 42.25 -1.92
CA LYS A 229 -10.94 42.19 -0.46
C LYS A 229 -10.20 40.95 0.07
N ILE A 230 -9.50 41.11 1.20
CA ILE A 230 -8.83 40.00 1.93
C ILE A 230 -9.75 38.79 2.11
N THR A 231 -11.05 39.04 2.32
CA THR A 231 -12.08 37.99 2.39
C THR A 231 -12.14 37.13 1.14
N SER A 232 -12.13 37.75 -0.05
CA SER A 232 -12.20 37.04 -1.33
C SER A 232 -10.94 36.22 -1.57
N ILE A 233 -9.77 36.77 -1.25
CA ILE A 233 -8.48 36.05 -1.33
C ILE A 233 -8.50 34.81 -0.43
N ALA A 234 -8.98 34.93 0.81
CA ALA A 234 -9.04 33.79 1.74
C ALA A 234 -9.87 32.63 1.19
N TYR A 235 -11.05 32.91 0.60
CA TYR A 235 -11.89 31.89 -0.02
C TYR A 235 -11.26 31.33 -1.30
N ARG A 236 -10.66 32.19 -2.14
CA ARG A 236 -10.02 31.80 -3.39
C ARG A 236 -8.87 30.81 -3.20
N VAL A 237 -8.09 30.97 -2.12
CA VAL A 237 -7.00 30.03 -1.79
C VAL A 237 -7.49 28.82 -0.98
N GLY A 238 -8.80 28.67 -0.75
CA GLY A 238 -9.40 27.46 -0.19
C GLY A 238 -9.63 27.47 1.34
N PHE A 239 -9.55 28.60 2.03
CA PHE A 239 -10.02 28.68 3.42
C PHE A 239 -11.55 28.74 3.47
N SER A 240 -12.15 27.93 4.32
CA SER A 240 -13.60 27.94 4.56
C SER A 240 -14.06 29.04 5.53
N ASN A 241 -13.13 29.64 6.28
CA ASN A 241 -13.42 30.62 7.32
C ASN A 241 -12.33 31.70 7.36
N LEU A 242 -12.74 32.98 7.32
CA LEU A 242 -11.88 34.13 7.43
C LEU A 242 -11.11 34.19 8.77
N SER A 243 -11.74 33.85 9.90
CA SER A 243 -11.08 33.87 11.20
C SER A 243 -9.93 32.86 11.25
N HIS A 244 -10.11 31.70 10.62
CA HIS A 244 -9.06 30.69 10.50
C HIS A 244 -7.90 31.22 9.64
N PHE A 245 -8.21 31.82 8.48
CA PHE A 245 -7.20 32.47 7.65
C PHE A 245 -6.41 33.55 8.42
N GLN A 246 -7.10 34.46 9.12
CA GLN A 246 -6.46 35.54 9.88
C GLN A 246 -5.53 35.03 10.98
N ASN A 247 -5.92 33.97 11.69
CA ASN A 247 -5.09 33.37 12.74
C ASN A 247 -3.79 32.78 12.17
N TYR A 248 -3.85 32.18 10.98
CA TYR A 248 -2.66 31.62 10.31
C TYR A 248 -1.83 32.67 9.58
N PHE A 249 -2.42 33.78 9.16
CA PHE A 249 -1.72 34.83 8.42
C PHE A 249 -0.98 35.81 9.35
N LYS A 250 -1.45 35.99 10.59
CA LYS A 250 -0.81 36.86 11.59
C LYS A 250 0.36 36.20 12.32
N ASN A 251 0.44 34.87 12.33
CA ASN A 251 1.44 34.07 13.02
C ASN A 251 2.41 33.41 12.03
#